data_AF-A0A7W0HJX8-F1
#
_entry.id   AF-A0A7W0HJX8-F1
#
_cell.length_a   1.000
_cell.length_b   1.000
_cell.length_c   1.000
_cell.angle_alpha   90.00
_cell.angle_beta   90.00
_cell.angle_gamma   90.00
#
_symmetry.space_group_name_H-M   'P 1'
#
loop_
_entity.id
_entity.type
_entity.pdbx_description
1 polymer ?
#
loop_
_entity_poly.entity_id
_entity_poly.type
_entity_poly.pdbx_seq_one_letter_code
_entity_poly.pdbx_strand_id
1 'polypeptide(L)' 'MTKSKCPICGCEQFYVKDPDDEFEVYEFECRAGDVCFNEAAAPGQCPEIDASTEIFCNACAWHDRFEKIK' A
#
# COMPACT_ATOMS: atom_id res chain seq x y z
N MET A 1 -6.86 14.09 10.94
CA MET A 1 -7.05 12.69 11.39
C MET A 1 -6.58 11.82 10.24
N THR A 2 -5.29 11.58 10.14
CA THR A 2 -4.67 10.76 9.08
C THR A 2 -5.06 9.30 9.34
N LYS A 3 -5.90 8.73 8.48
CA LYS A 3 -6.40 7.36 8.63
C LYS A 3 -5.54 6.44 7.77
N SER A 4 -4.40 6.03 8.29
CA SER A 4 -3.45 5.08 7.67
C SER A 4 -4.00 3.64 7.56
N LYS A 5 -5.32 3.47 7.59
CA LYS A 5 -6.02 2.20 7.65
C LYS A 5 -7.18 2.19 6.69
N CYS A 6 -7.53 1.00 6.23
CA CYS A 6 -8.58 0.79 5.26
C CYS A 6 -9.89 1.37 5.80
N PRO A 7 -10.58 2.26 5.06
CA PRO A 7 -11.83 2.86 5.52
C PRO A 7 -12.96 1.84 5.62
N ILE A 8 -12.83 0.68 4.97
CA ILE A 8 -13.84 -0.38 4.93
C ILE A 8 -13.70 -1.34 6.12
N CYS A 9 -12.52 -1.93 6.30
CA CYS A 9 -12.29 -2.97 7.32
C CYS A 9 -11.39 -2.53 8.48
N GLY A 10 -10.70 -1.39 8.36
CA GLY A 10 -9.74 -0.92 9.36
C GLY A 10 -8.38 -1.61 9.34
N CYS A 11 -8.08 -2.44 8.35
CA CYS A 11 -6.78 -3.10 8.19
C CYS A 11 -5.68 -2.09 7.79
N GLU A 12 -4.46 -2.30 8.27
CA GLU A 12 -3.28 -1.46 8.00
C GLU A 12 -2.32 -2.10 6.99
N GLN A 13 -2.67 -3.29 6.46
CA GLN A 13 -1.91 -4.02 5.46
C GLN A 13 -2.51 -3.83 4.07
N PHE A 14 -1.66 -3.44 3.14
CA PHE A 14 -2.00 -3.17 1.76
C PHE A 14 -0.97 -3.79 0.82
N TYR A 15 -1.29 -3.86 -0.46
CA TYR A 15 -0.37 -4.21 -1.52
C TYR A 15 -0.56 -3.29 -2.71
N VAL A 16 0.49 -3.06 -3.47
CA VAL A 16 0.50 -2.28 -4.72
C VAL A 16 1.04 -3.16 -5.83
N LYS A 17 0.59 -2.94 -7.07
CA LYS A 17 1.16 -3.61 -8.25
C LYS A 17 2.29 -2.77 -8.80
N ASP A 18 3.36 -3.42 -9.25
CA ASP A 18 4.45 -2.70 -9.88
C ASP A 18 4.01 -2.09 -11.23
N PRO A 19 4.31 -0.81 -11.51
CA PRO A 19 3.95 -0.20 -12.79
C PRO A 19 4.80 -0.69 -13.97
N ASP A 20 6.01 -1.19 -13.71
CA ASP A 20 6.90 -1.77 -14.72
C ASP A 20 6.63 -3.29 -14.89
N ASP A 21 6.14 -3.99 -13.87
CA ASP A 21 5.74 -5.41 -13.95
C ASP A 21 4.37 -5.72 -13.30
N GLU A 22 3.35 -5.93 -14.12
CA GLU A 22 1.97 -6.17 -13.66
C GLU A 22 1.76 -7.47 -12.84
N PHE A 23 2.72 -8.39 -12.89
CA PHE A 23 2.70 -9.64 -12.14
C PHE A 23 3.37 -9.50 -10.77
N GLU A 24 4.18 -8.46 -10.59
CA GLU A 24 4.85 -8.17 -9.34
C GLU A 24 3.97 -7.30 -8.44
N VAL A 25 3.77 -7.76 -7.20
CA VAL A 25 3.02 -7.03 -6.19
C VAL A 25 3.85 -6.87 -4.94
N TYR A 26 3.78 -5.68 -4.36
CA TYR A 26 4.51 -5.32 -3.17
C TYR A 26 3.56 -5.10 -2.01
N GLU A 27 3.69 -5.95 -1.00
CA GLU A 27 2.95 -5.84 0.25
C GLU A 27 3.63 -4.84 1.20
N PHE A 28 2.84 -3.97 1.79
CA PHE A 28 3.30 -2.95 2.73
C PHE A 28 2.29 -2.67 3.83
N GLU A 29 2.80 -2.17 4.95
CA GLU A 29 2.00 -1.69 6.07
C GLU A 29 2.01 -0.16 6.09
N CYS A 30 0.84 0.43 6.36
CA CYS A 30 0.74 1.87 6.60
C CYS A 30 0.79 2.13 8.11
N ARG A 31 1.93 2.62 8.61
CA ARG A 31 2.10 2.98 10.03
C ARG A 31 2.23 4.48 10.16
N ALA A 32 1.27 5.11 10.84
CA ALA A 32 1.28 6.55 11.15
C ALA A 32 1.37 7.53 9.94
N GLY A 33 1.05 7.07 8.74
CA GLY A 33 1.12 7.85 7.50
C GLY A 33 2.34 7.53 6.64
N ASP A 34 3.23 6.66 7.14
CA ASP A 34 4.39 6.17 6.43
C ASP A 34 4.14 4.76 5.88
N VAL A 35 4.59 4.53 4.65
CA VAL A 35 4.60 3.24 4.00
C VAL A 35 5.81 2.46 4.50
N CYS A 36 5.57 1.34 5.17
CA CYS A 36 6.59 0.39 5.58
C CYS A 36 6.44 -0.87 4.73
N PHE A 37 7.25 -0.99 3.67
CA PHE A 37 7.39 -2.25 2.95
C PHE A 37 8.01 -3.30 3.86
N ASN A 38 7.56 -4.55 3.72
CA ASN A 38 8.13 -5.66 4.48
C ASN A 38 9.59 -5.91 4.01
N GLU A 39 10.50 -6.17 4.94
CA GLU A 39 11.94 -6.39 4.72
C GLU A 39 12.27 -7.58 3.79
N ALA A 40 11.27 -8.37 3.42
CA ALA A 40 11.38 -9.40 2.39
C ALA A 40 11.51 -8.83 0.96
N ALA A 41 11.07 -7.60 0.72
CA ALA A 41 11.32 -6.91 -0.54
C ALA A 41 12.77 -6.41 -0.57
N ALA A 42 13.55 -6.82 -1.58
CA ALA A 42 14.93 -6.41 -1.69
C ALA A 42 15.03 -4.86 -1.78
N PRO A 43 16.01 -4.23 -1.11
CA PRO A 43 16.20 -2.78 -1.23
C PRO A 43 16.48 -2.42 -2.69
N GLY A 44 15.58 -1.64 -3.30
CA GLY A 44 15.61 -1.25 -4.72
C GLY A 44 14.55 -1.91 -5.61
N GLN A 45 13.77 -2.84 -5.06
CA GLN A 45 12.59 -3.40 -5.74
C GLN A 45 11.29 -2.70 -5.35
N CYS A 46 11.23 -2.01 -4.20
CA CYS A 46 9.99 -1.35 -3.77
C CYS A 46 9.65 -0.16 -4.69
N PRO A 47 8.46 -0.11 -5.30
CA PRO A 47 8.04 1.03 -6.10
C PRO A 47 7.81 2.25 -5.21
N GLU A 48 8.00 3.44 -5.78
CA GLU A 48 7.69 4.69 -5.08
C GLU A 48 6.17 4.83 -4.95
N ILE A 49 5.65 4.78 -3.72
CA ILE A 49 4.22 5.02 -3.47
C ILE A 49 3.97 6.51 -3.27
N ASP A 50 3.29 7.10 -4.25
CA ASP A 50 2.81 8.47 -4.22
C ASP A 50 1.32 8.55 -3.86
N ALA A 51 0.80 9.76 -3.70
CA ALA A 51 -0.61 9.99 -3.34
C ALA A 51 -1.61 9.41 -4.37
N SER A 52 -1.19 9.32 -5.64
CA SER A 52 -2.01 8.82 -6.75
C SER A 52 -1.87 7.31 -6.97
N THR A 53 -0.91 6.67 -6.30
CA THR A 53 -0.67 5.23 -6.41
C THR A 53 -1.90 4.44 -5.97
N GLU A 54 -2.33 3.48 -6.79
CA GLU A 54 -3.40 2.56 -6.46
C GLU A 54 -2.93 1.51 -5.46
N ILE A 55 -3.60 1.47 -4.31
CA ILE A 55 -3.31 0.54 -3.23
C ILE A 55 -4.49 -0.38 -3.04
N PHE A 56 -4.20 -1.62 -2.66
CA PHE A 56 -5.19 -2.68 -2.49
C PHE A 56 -5.12 -3.20 -1.06
N CYS A 57 -6.25 -3.32 -0.39
CA CYS A 57 -6.33 -3.81 0.97
C CYS A 57 -6.26 -5.33 1.00
N ASN A 58 -5.34 -5.87 1.79
CA ASN A 58 -5.13 -7.32 1.89
C ASN A 58 -6.34 -8.04 2.54
N ALA A 59 -7.09 -7.36 3.41
CA ALA A 59 -8.18 -7.99 4.17
C ALA A 59 -9.53 -8.02 3.45
N CYS A 60 -9.89 -6.96 2.72
CA CYS A 60 -11.22 -6.83 2.11
C CYS A 60 -11.20 -6.56 0.61
N ALA A 61 -10.02 -6.65 -0.03
CA ALA A 61 -9.82 -6.35 -1.45
C ALA A 61 -10.31 -4.95 -1.89
N TRP A 62 -10.47 -4.03 -0.94
CA TRP A 62 -10.77 -2.64 -1.25
C TRP A 62 -9.57 -2.01 -1.94
N HIS A 63 -9.80 -1.26 -3.01
CA HIS A 63 -8.73 -0.56 -3.70
C HIS A 63 -9.12 0.88 -3.98
N ASP A 64 -8.17 1.78 -3.78
CA ASP A 64 -8.30 3.20 -4.09
C ASP A 64 -6.90 3.80 -4.09
N ARG A 65 -6.79 5.11 -4.22
CA ARG A 65 -5.51 5.81 -4.20
C ARG A 65 -4.99 5.98 -2.78
N PHE A 66 -3.66 5.99 -2.63
CA PHE A 66 -3.00 6.20 -1.34
C PHE A 66 -3.44 7.49 -0.63
N GLU A 67 -3.76 8.56 -1.39
CA GLU A 67 -4.32 9.81 -0.86
C GLU A 67 -5.57 9.63 0.01
N LYS A 68 -6.35 8.56 -0.18
CA LYS A 68 -7.57 8.32 0.62
C LYS A 68 -7.29 7.94 2.06
N ILE A 69 -6.13 7.34 2.32
CA ILE A 69 -5.71 6.87 3.64
C ILE A 69 -4.55 7.71 4.22
N LYS A 70 -4.12 8.75 3.50
CA LYS A 70 -3.07 9.67 3.95
C LYS A 70 -3.64 10.80 4.80
#